data_AF-A0A318JWJ7-F1
#
_entry.id   AF-A0A318JWJ7-F1
#
_cell.length_a   1.000
_cell.length_b   1.000
_cell.length_c   1.000
_cell.angle_alpha   90.00
_cell.angle_beta   90.00
_cell.angle_gamma   90.00
#
_symmetry.space_group_name_H-M   'P 1'
#
loop_
_entity.id
_entity.type
_entity.pdbx_description
1 polymer ?
#
loop_
_entity_poly.entity_id
_entity_poly.type
_entity_poly.pdbx_seq_one_letter_code
_entity_poly.pdbx_strand_id
1 'polypeptide(L)'
;MKVIVFDRFKPGVTLETINPYLPDEVANVWRLWKAGIVRENYARADEPGVVIVFEVDSVEEARRYVADFPLTKAGYLEWTYVPVQAPLPLEALMDPKVDVAEPYDRTK
;
A
#
# COMPACT_ATOMS: atom_id res chain seq x y z
N MET A 1 1.64 -3.05 -10.64
CA MET A 1 0.29 -3.29 -10.05
C MET A 1 0.15 -2.45 -8.78
N LYS A 2 -0.95 -2.54 -8.03
CA LYS A 2 -1.03 -1.93 -6.69
C LYS A 2 -1.15 -3.01 -5.62
N VAL A 3 -0.59 -2.77 -4.44
CA VAL A 3 -0.80 -3.61 -3.25
C VAL A 3 -1.33 -2.73 -2.14
N ILE A 4 -2.55 -3.02 -1.70
CA ILE A 4 -3.14 -2.38 -0.52
C ILE A 4 -2.64 -3.16 0.69
N VAL A 5 -2.00 -2.46 1.61
CA VAL A 5 -1.37 -3.03 2.79
C VAL A 5 -1.91 -2.34 4.01
N PHE A 6 -2.35 -3.09 5.01
CA PHE A 6 -2.81 -2.51 6.26
C PHE A 6 -2.35 -3.33 7.45
N ASP A 7 -2.08 -2.63 8.54
CA ASP A 7 -1.59 -3.23 9.77
C ASP A 7 -2.70 -3.44 10.80
N ARG A 8 -2.35 -4.27 11.77
CA ARG A 8 -2.96 -4.34 13.10
C ARG A 8 -1.86 -4.44 14.14
N PHE A 9 -2.10 -3.85 15.30
CA PHE A 9 -1.22 -4.02 16.44
C PHE A 9 -1.38 -5.43 17.00
N LYS A 10 -0.26 -6.09 17.29
CA LYS A 10 -0.29 -7.39 17.97
C LYS A 10 -0.87 -7.24 19.38
N PRO A 11 -1.41 -8.33 19.96
CA PRO A 11 -1.93 -8.33 21.32
C PRO A 11 -0.91 -7.75 22.32
N GLY A 12 -1.35 -6.78 23.12
CA GLY A 12 -0.52 -6.14 24.15
C GLY A 12 0.34 -4.96 23.67
N VAL A 13 0.40 -4.69 22.36
CA VAL A 13 1.05 -3.48 21.84
C VAL A 13 0.14 -2.27 22.05
N THR A 14 0.69 -1.23 22.68
CA THR A 14 -0.02 0.03 22.97
C THR A 14 0.59 1.21 22.21
N LEU A 15 -0.11 2.35 22.18
CA LEU A 15 0.45 3.59 21.63
C LEU A 15 1.76 4.00 22.34
N GLU A 16 1.84 3.83 23.66
CA GLU A 16 3.05 4.10 24.43
C GLU A 16 4.22 3.18 24.01
N THR A 17 3.92 1.93 23.67
CA THR A 17 4.91 0.95 23.18
C THR A 17 5.56 1.41 21.88
N ILE A 18 4.75 1.97 20.97
CA ILE A 18 5.19 2.35 19.62
C ILE A 18 5.69 3.79 19.51
N ASN A 19 5.30 4.66 20.44
CA ASN A 19 5.61 6.10 20.40
C ASN A 19 7.11 6.42 20.16
N PRO A 20 8.08 5.69 20.76
CA PRO A 20 9.50 5.92 20.51
C PRO A 20 9.94 5.68 19.05
N TYR A 21 9.21 4.83 18.31
CA TYR A 21 9.56 4.45 16.93
C TYR A 21 8.86 5.33 15.88
N LEU A 22 7.78 6.02 16.26
CA LEU A 22 6.94 6.78 15.32
C LEU A 22 7.71 7.80 14.45
N PRO A 23 8.70 8.56 14.98
CA PRO A 23 9.46 9.49 14.12
C PRO A 23 10.17 8.78 12.97
N ASP A 24 10.80 7.63 13.25
CA ASP A 24 11.50 6.85 12.23
C ASP A 24 10.52 6.11 11.31
N GLU A 25 9.40 5.64 11.85
CA GLU A 25 8.31 5.00 11.10
C GLU A 25 7.76 5.96 10.03
N VAL A 26 7.41 7.17 10.45
CA VAL A 26 6.89 8.24 9.58
C VAL A 26 7.96 8.67 8.57
N ALA A 27 9.21 8.83 8.99
CA ALA A 27 10.30 9.15 8.07
C ALA A 27 10.51 8.06 7.03
N ASN A 28 10.35 6.78 7.38
CA ASN A 28 10.51 5.67 6.46
C ASN A 28 9.43 5.66 5.37
N VAL A 29 8.15 5.72 5.74
CA VAL A 29 7.05 5.76 4.75
C VAL A 29 7.13 7.02 3.89
N TRP A 30 7.56 8.15 4.46
CA TRP A 30 7.77 9.39 3.70
C TRP A 30 8.84 9.26 2.60
N ARG A 31 9.94 8.54 2.85
CA ARG A 31 10.97 8.28 1.82
C ARG A 31 10.38 7.49 0.65
N LEU A 32 9.58 6.47 0.95
CA LEU A 32 8.91 5.65 -0.08
C LEU A 32 7.88 6.45 -0.86
N TRP A 33 7.16 7.36 -0.20
CA TRP A 33 6.21 8.25 -0.88
C TRP A 33 6.94 9.18 -1.84
N LYS A 34 8.01 9.85 -1.40
CA LYS A 34 8.81 10.71 -2.29
C LYS A 34 9.41 9.96 -3.48
N ALA A 35 9.71 8.68 -3.32
CA ALA A 35 10.19 7.81 -4.39
C ALA A 35 9.08 7.32 -5.34
N GLY A 36 7.81 7.60 -5.02
CA GLY A 36 6.66 7.14 -5.80
C GLY A 36 6.28 5.68 -5.57
N ILE A 37 6.90 5.00 -4.60
CA ILE A 37 6.62 3.60 -4.26
C ILE A 37 5.33 3.51 -3.44
N VAL A 38 5.15 4.43 -2.50
CA VAL A 38 3.87 4.64 -1.80
C VAL A 38 3.10 5.73 -2.54
N ARG A 39 1.83 5.45 -2.87
CA ARG A 39 0.94 6.40 -3.55
C ARG A 39 -0.07 7.02 -2.62
N GLU A 40 -0.49 6.28 -1.60
CA GLU A 40 -1.50 6.69 -0.64
C GLU A 40 -1.15 6.13 0.74
N ASN A 41 -1.45 6.88 1.80
CA ASN A 41 -1.29 6.46 3.18
C ASN A 41 -2.38 7.11 4.03
N TYR A 42 -3.18 6.29 4.70
CA TYR A 42 -4.33 6.72 5.50
C TYR A 42 -4.24 6.14 6.90
N ALA A 43 -4.57 6.94 7.91
CA ALA A 43 -4.93 6.39 9.21
C ALA A 43 -6.28 5.68 9.08
N ARG A 44 -6.41 4.52 9.72
CA ARG A 44 -7.67 3.77 9.77
C ARG A 44 -8.66 4.50 10.67
N ALA A 45 -9.92 4.54 10.25
CA ALA A 45 -11.00 5.21 10.98
C ALA A 45 -11.73 4.27 11.96
N ASP A 46 -11.53 2.96 11.83
CA ASP A 46 -12.22 1.91 12.58
C ASP A 46 -11.39 1.32 13.73
N GLU A 47 -10.07 1.28 13.60
CA GLU A 47 -9.13 0.81 14.63
C GLU A 47 -7.76 1.50 14.48
N PRO A 48 -6.89 1.48 15.51
CA PRO A 48 -5.51 1.95 15.39
C PRO A 48 -4.76 1.20 14.29
N GLY A 49 -4.12 1.96 13.39
CA GLY A 49 -3.35 1.41 12.28
C GLY A 49 -3.41 2.31 11.05
N VAL A 50 -2.79 1.85 9.97
CA VAL A 50 -2.70 2.53 8.68
C VAL A 50 -3.10 1.62 7.53
N VAL A 51 -3.54 2.26 6.44
CA VAL A 51 -3.65 1.65 5.12
C VAL A 51 -2.67 2.35 4.20
N ILE A 52 -1.77 1.59 3.60
CA ILE A 52 -0.75 2.07 2.66
C ILE A 52 -1.02 1.43 1.30
N VAL A 53 -1.04 2.23 0.25
CA VAL A 53 -1.17 1.75 -1.14
C VAL A 53 0.19 1.84 -1.81
N PHE A 54 0.80 0.68 -2.06
CA PHE A 54 2.05 0.55 -2.79
C PHE A 54 1.80 0.40 -4.29
N GLU A 55 2.68 1.00 -5.10
CA GLU A 55 2.79 0.74 -6.54
C GLU A 55 4.10 -0.02 -6.78
N VAL A 56 3.96 -1.33 -7.01
CA VAL A 56 5.06 -2.30 -7.08
C VAL A 56 4.70 -3.42 -8.06
N ASP A 57 5.67 -4.26 -8.41
CA ASP A 57 5.47 -5.35 -9.36
C ASP A 57 4.97 -6.64 -8.71
N SER A 58 5.15 -6.80 -7.39
CA SER A 58 4.78 -8.02 -6.66
C SER A 58 4.41 -7.76 -5.19
N VAL A 59 3.73 -8.71 -4.55
CA VAL A 59 3.47 -8.66 -3.09
C VAL A 59 4.78 -8.80 -2.32
N GLU A 60 5.71 -9.60 -2.83
CA GLU A 60 7.04 -9.83 -2.26
C GLU A 60 7.84 -8.53 -2.18
N GLU A 61 7.73 -7.67 -3.19
CA GLU A 61 8.37 -6.36 -3.19
C GLU A 61 7.77 -5.44 -2.12
N ALA A 62 6.44 -5.36 -2.01
CA ALA A 62 5.80 -4.64 -0.91
C ALA A 62 6.25 -5.17 0.47
N ARG A 63 6.36 -6.50 0.63
CA ARG A 63 6.85 -7.14 1.85
C ARG A 63 8.29 -6.73 2.19
N ARG A 64 9.18 -6.59 1.20
CA ARG A 64 10.55 -6.11 1.42
C ARG A 64 10.56 -4.70 2.00
N TYR A 65 9.79 -3.78 1.42
CA TYR A 65 9.69 -2.41 1.97
C TYR A 65 9.08 -2.39 3.37
N VAL A 66 8.00 -3.14 3.61
CA VAL A 66 7.34 -3.21 4.93
C VAL A 66 8.24 -3.85 5.98
N ALA A 67 9.09 -4.82 5.62
CA ALA A 67 10.06 -5.42 6.51
C ALA A 67 11.09 -4.40 7.03
N ASP A 68 11.27 -3.27 6.32
CA ASP A 68 12.16 -2.21 6.74
C ASP A 68 11.56 -1.23 7.76
N PHE A 69 10.25 -1.29 8.00
CA PHE A 69 9.54 -0.38 8.89
C PHE A 69 9.97 -0.65 10.35
N PRO A 70 10.37 0.38 11.12
CA PRO A 70 10.73 0.23 12.54
C PRO A 70 9.76 -0.61 13.38
N LEU A 71 8.45 -0.37 13.27
CA LEU A 71 7.44 -1.13 14.03
C LEU A 71 7.32 -2.59 13.57
N THR A 72 7.54 -2.86 12.28
CA THR A 72 7.63 -4.22 11.76
C THR A 72 8.87 -4.94 12.28
N LYS A 73 10.04 -4.29 12.27
CA LYS A 73 11.30 -4.86 12.80
C LYS A 73 11.22 -5.16 14.29
N ALA A 74 10.56 -4.29 15.05
CA ALA A 74 10.30 -4.50 16.47
C ALA A 74 9.26 -5.62 16.73
N GLY A 75 8.61 -6.13 15.68
CA GLY A 75 7.69 -7.24 15.76
C GLY A 75 6.30 -6.88 16.29
N TYR A 76 5.93 -5.59 16.29
CA TYR A 76 4.70 -5.09 16.89
C TYR A 76 3.47 -5.15 15.98
N LEU A 77 3.67 -5.29 14.67
CA LEU A 77 2.59 -5.25 13.67
C LEU A 77 2.35 -6.62 13.04
N GLU A 78 1.10 -6.87 12.69
CA GLU A 78 0.67 -7.87 11.72
C GLU A 78 0.17 -7.16 10.47
N TRP A 79 0.55 -7.68 9.30
CA TRP A 79 0.26 -7.04 8.02
C TRP A 79 -0.60 -7.92 7.13
N THR A 80 -1.63 -7.32 6.54
CA THR A 80 -2.42 -7.93 5.45
C THR A 80 -2.03 -7.28 4.12
N TYR A 81 -1.94 -8.09 3.07
CA TYR A 81 -1.57 -7.64 1.73
C TYR A 81 -2.67 -8.05 0.76
N VAL A 82 -3.22 -7.06 0.04
CA VAL A 82 -4.25 -7.27 -0.98
C VAL A 82 -3.70 -6.76 -2.31
N PRO A 83 -3.17 -7.65 -3.18
CA PRO A 83 -2.78 -7.26 -4.52
C PRO A 83 -4.03 -6.92 -5.33
N VAL A 84 -4.01 -5.78 -6.01
CA VAL A 84 -5.10 -5.29 -6.86
C VAL A 84 -4.57 -4.86 -8.22
N GLN A 85 -5.37 -5.07 -9.23
CA GLN A 85 -5.11 -4.66 -10.60
C GLN A 85 -6.42 -4.29 -11.29
N ALA A 86 -6.33 -3.72 -12.49
CA ALA A 86 -7.51 -3.52 -13.31
C ALA A 86 -8.23 -4.86 -13.53
N PRO A 87 -9.57 -4.90 -13.45
CA PRO A 87 -10.35 -6.11 -13.70
C PRO A 87 -10.40 -6.40 -15.20
N LEU A 88 -9.26 -6.76 -15.80
CA LEU A 88 -9.08 -6.96 -17.24
C LEU A 88 -10.16 -7.85 -17.90
N PRO A 89 -10.66 -8.93 -17.26
CA PRO A 89 -11.73 -9.73 -17.87
C PRO A 89 -13.02 -8.97 -18.21
N LEU A 90 -13.27 -7.79 -17.62
CA LEU A 90 -14.42 -6.95 -17.98
C LEU A 90 -14.32 -6.37 -19.39
N GLU A 91 -13.14 -6.36 -20.01
CA GLU A 91 -12.95 -5.99 -21.42
C GLU A 91 -13.80 -6.86 -22.35
N ALA A 92 -14.03 -8.13 -22.00
CA ALA A 92 -14.88 -9.05 -22.77
C ALA A 92 -16.36 -8.62 -22.83
N LEU A 93 -16.80 -7.71 -21.95
CA LEU A 93 -18.16 -7.16 -21.93
C LEU A 93 -18.29 -5.87 -22.75
N MET A 94 -17.18 -5.30 -23.22
CA MET A 94 -17.19 -4.05 -23.98
C MET A 94 -17.73 -4.28 -25.40
N ASP A 95 -18.45 -3.30 -25.94
CA ASP A 95 -18.82 -3.33 -27.36
C ASP A 95 -17.52 -3.24 -28.18
N PRO A 96 -17.22 -4.19 -29.09
CA PRO A 96 -16.01 -4.15 -29.90
C PRO A 96 -15.91 -2.92 -30.82
N LYS A 97 -16.98 -2.14 -30.98
CA LYS A 97 -16.97 -0.82 -31.65
C LYS A 97 -16.56 0.32 -30.71
N VAL A 98 -16.62 0.10 -29.40
CA VAL A 98 -16.17 1.03 -28.37
C VAL A 98 -14.76 0.61 -27.97
N ASP A 99 -13.78 1.32 -28.55
CA ASP A 99 -12.40 1.44 -28.05
C ASP A 99 -11.46 0.23 -28.26
N VAL A 100 -11.19 -0.07 -29.53
CA VAL A 100 -10.10 -0.99 -29.96
C VAL A 100 -8.80 -0.26 -30.31
N ALA A 101 -8.70 1.03 -29.99
CA ALA A 101 -7.56 1.87 -30.36
C ALA A 101 -6.47 1.89 -29.28
N GLU A 102 -5.23 2.07 -29.69
CA GLU A 102 -4.08 2.20 -28.79
C GLU A 102 -4.29 3.40 -27.83
N PRO A 103 -4.11 3.23 -26.51
CA PRO A 103 -4.68 4.14 -25.50
C PRO A 103 -3.95 5.49 -25.31
N TYR A 104 -3.00 5.87 -26.17
CA TYR A 104 -2.21 7.08 -25.98
C TYR A 104 -2.67 8.29 -26.82
N ASP A 105 -2.82 9.39 -26.07
CA ASP A 105 -3.16 10.79 -26.37
C ASP A 105 -4.54 11.12 -26.97
N ARG A 106 -5.41 11.65 -26.08
CA ARG A 106 -6.72 12.24 -26.41
C ARG A 106 -6.78 13.74 -26.10
N THR A 107 -5.64 14.40 -25.92
CA THR A 107 -5.60 15.86 -25.85
C THR A 107 -5.70 16.41 -27.28
N LYS A 108 -6.85 17.05 -27.56
CA LYS A 108 -6.99 17.97 -28.68
C LYS A 108 -6.54 19.36 -28.24
#